data_AF-A0A7Y8HK21-F1
#
_entry.id   AF-A0A7Y8HK21-F1
#
_cell.length_a   1.000
_cell.length_b   1.000
_cell.length_c   1.000
_cell.angle_alpha   90.00
_cell.angle_beta   90.00
_cell.angle_gamma   90.00
#
_symmetry.space_group_name_H-M   'P 1'
#
loop_
_entity.id
_entity.type
_entity.pdbx_description
1 polymer ?
#
loop_
_entity_poly.entity_id
_entity_poly.type
_entity_poly.pdbx_seq_one_letter_code
_entity_poly.pdbx_strand_id
1 'polypeptide(L)'
;KKIDGKKIVFAIYQSNNFGNNKYIKDIFESEYKGFLKEYEIEFRIVTKSDLKDDVKINAIYLLDIDENAEFIIDYAQTKEILTFCYHEVDIKKGCLFTLEITNKPRPVLNIYSLKKSNISLEPAFLQFVKVFNE
;
A
#
# COMPACT_ATOMS: atom_id res chain seq x y z
N LYS A 1 14.93 2.00 -10.09
CA LYS A 1 13.67 1.46 -10.65
C LYS A 1 13.49 0.05 -10.09
N LYS A 2 12.61 -0.15 -9.10
CA LYS A 2 12.45 -1.44 -8.37
C LYS A 2 11.23 -2.28 -8.81
N ILE A 3 10.66 -1.99 -9.97
CA ILE A 3 9.77 -2.94 -10.64
C ILE A 3 10.71 -3.81 -11.49
N ASP A 4 11.12 -4.93 -10.92
CA ASP A 4 12.04 -5.87 -11.52
C ASP A 4 11.27 -6.71 -12.55
N GLY A 5 11.27 -6.22 -13.80
CA GLY A 5 10.44 -6.74 -14.88
C GLY A 5 9.11 -6.00 -15.05
N LYS A 6 8.21 -6.53 -15.89
CA LYS A 6 6.88 -5.96 -16.14
C LYS A 6 5.86 -6.36 -15.07
N LYS A 7 6.26 -6.83 -13.89
CA LYS A 7 5.33 -7.39 -12.89
C LYS A 7 5.30 -6.58 -11.59
N ILE A 8 4.09 -6.28 -11.12
CA ILE A 8 3.80 -5.59 -9.86
C ILE A 8 3.09 -6.58 -8.95
N VAL A 9 3.64 -6.84 -7.78
CA VAL A 9 3.01 -7.64 -6.74
C VAL A 9 2.40 -6.70 -5.71
N PHE A 10 1.07 -6.74 -5.61
CA PHE A 10 0.28 -5.93 -4.70
C PHE A 10 -0.30 -6.82 -3.61
N ALA A 11 0.19 -6.64 -2.39
CA ALA A 11 -0.22 -7.44 -1.25
C ALA A 11 -1.39 -6.78 -0.51
N ILE A 12 -2.38 -7.57 -0.12
CA ILE A 12 -3.53 -7.17 0.69
C ILE A 12 -3.32 -7.83 2.05
N TYR A 13 -2.99 -7.01 3.05
CA TYR A 13 -2.67 -7.50 4.38
C TYR A 13 -3.94 -8.00 5.08
N GLN A 14 -3.90 -9.25 5.54
CA GLN A 14 -4.94 -9.89 6.31
C GLN A 14 -4.64 -9.76 7.80
N SER A 15 -5.41 -8.89 8.46
CA SER A 15 -5.49 -8.85 9.92
C SER A 15 -6.36 -9.99 10.42
N ASN A 16 -6.23 -10.31 11.70
CA ASN A 16 -7.06 -11.32 12.36
C ASN A 16 -8.55 -10.89 12.48
N ASN A 17 -8.85 -9.61 12.29
CA ASN A 17 -10.15 -9.00 12.60
C ASN A 17 -10.99 -8.67 11.36
N PHE A 18 -10.41 -8.72 10.16
CA PHE A 18 -11.09 -8.28 8.94
C PHE A 18 -11.20 -9.40 7.90
N GLY A 19 -12.43 -9.85 7.64
CA GLY A 19 -12.73 -10.98 6.73
C GLY A 19 -12.89 -10.62 5.25
N ASN A 20 -12.74 -9.35 4.88
CA ASN A 20 -13.10 -8.86 3.53
C ASN A 20 -11.95 -8.81 2.52
N ASN A 21 -10.78 -9.36 2.86
CA ASN A 21 -9.60 -9.36 1.99
C ASN A 21 -9.84 -10.05 0.66
N LYS A 22 -10.58 -11.15 0.67
CA LYS A 22 -10.95 -11.88 -0.56
C LYS A 22 -11.83 -11.03 -1.46
N TYR A 23 -12.83 -10.36 -0.90
CA TYR A 23 -13.72 -9.49 -1.66
C TYR A 23 -12.96 -8.36 -2.36
N ILE A 24 -12.02 -7.72 -1.66
CA ILE A 24 -11.19 -6.64 -2.23
C ILE A 24 -10.25 -7.18 -3.31
N LYS A 25 -9.65 -8.35 -3.09
CA LYS A 25 -8.85 -9.03 -4.11
C LYS A 25 -9.67 -9.30 -5.36
N ASP A 26 -10.87 -9.85 -5.21
CA ASP A 26 -11.76 -10.19 -6.32
C ASP A 26 -12.17 -8.94 -7.11
N ILE A 27 -12.44 -7.80 -6.44
CA ILE A 27 -12.67 -6.52 -7.09
C ILE A 27 -11.45 -6.13 -7.94
N PHE A 28 -10.27 -6.08 -7.34
CA PHE A 28 -9.06 -5.65 -8.07
C PHE A 28 -8.74 -6.58 -9.25
N GLU A 29 -8.88 -7.89 -9.08
CA GLU A 29 -8.67 -8.84 -10.18
C GLU A 29 -9.70 -8.66 -11.29
N SER A 30 -10.96 -8.36 -10.96
CA SER A 30 -12.01 -8.12 -11.95
C SER A 30 -11.80 -6.84 -12.77
N GLU A 31 -11.33 -5.76 -12.11
CA GLU A 31 -11.12 -4.46 -12.72
C GLU A 31 -9.87 -4.45 -13.61
N TYR A 32 -8.76 -4.99 -13.11
CA TYR A 32 -7.49 -4.94 -13.82
C TYR A 32 -7.23 -6.17 -14.70
N LYS A 33 -7.93 -7.28 -14.48
CA LYS A 33 -7.77 -8.54 -15.25
C LYS A 33 -6.30 -8.98 -15.38
N GLY A 34 -5.53 -8.76 -14.31
CA GLY A 34 -4.10 -9.08 -14.24
C GLY A 34 -3.15 -8.07 -14.88
N PHE A 35 -3.62 -6.91 -15.37
CA PHE A 35 -2.76 -5.92 -16.01
C PHE A 35 -3.10 -4.47 -15.65
N LEU A 36 -2.08 -3.64 -15.52
CA LEU A 36 -2.18 -2.18 -15.48
C LEU A 36 -1.26 -1.60 -16.56
N LYS A 37 -1.86 -1.16 -17.67
CA LYS A 37 -1.14 -0.78 -18.89
C LYS A 37 -0.26 -1.95 -19.36
N GLU A 38 1.06 -1.76 -19.41
CA GLU A 38 2.05 -2.75 -19.84
C GLU A 38 2.58 -3.63 -18.69
N TYR A 39 2.12 -3.41 -17.47
CA TYR A 39 2.55 -4.16 -16.29
C TYR A 39 1.55 -5.26 -15.96
N GLU A 40 2.02 -6.50 -15.80
CA GLU A 40 1.29 -7.56 -15.12
C GLU A 40 1.12 -7.18 -13.64
N ILE A 41 -0.08 -7.34 -13.11
CA ILE A 41 -0.36 -7.16 -11.68
C ILE A 41 -0.79 -8.48 -11.08
N GLU A 42 -0.17 -8.84 -9.98
CA GLU A 42 -0.57 -9.95 -9.13
C GLU A 42 -1.04 -9.44 -7.77
N PHE A 43 -2.26 -9.81 -7.38
CA PHE A 43 -2.81 -9.50 -6.08
C PHE A 43 -2.65 -10.70 -5.14
N ARG A 44 -2.01 -10.50 -3.99
CA ARG A 44 -1.80 -11.55 -2.97
C ARG A 44 -2.46 -11.16 -1.66
N ILE A 45 -3.16 -12.09 -1.02
CA ILE A 45 -3.52 -11.91 0.39
C ILE A 45 -2.32 -12.42 1.20
N VAL A 46 -1.85 -11.61 2.14
CA VAL A 46 -0.67 -11.93 2.96
C VAL A 46 -0.94 -11.70 4.44
N THR A 47 -0.30 -12.49 5.27
CA THR A 47 -0.22 -12.34 6.72
C THR A 47 1.15 -11.82 7.13
N LYS A 48 1.32 -11.51 8.42
CA LYS A 48 2.63 -11.13 8.99
C LYS A 48 3.71 -12.19 8.73
N SER A 49 3.35 -13.47 8.75
CA SER A 49 4.29 -14.56 8.55
C SER A 49 4.84 -14.57 7.13
N ASP A 50 4.00 -14.33 6.13
CA ASP A 50 4.39 -14.33 4.72
C ASP A 50 5.38 -13.20 4.37
N LEU A 51 5.34 -12.08 5.12
CA LEU A 51 6.26 -10.96 4.92
C LEU A 51 7.71 -11.28 5.35
N LYS A 52 7.92 -12.33 6.15
CA LYS A 52 9.26 -12.72 6.60
C LYS A 52 10.06 -13.45 5.51
N ASP A 53 9.39 -14.04 4.53
CA ASP A 53 9.99 -14.98 3.57
C ASP A 53 10.59 -14.32 2.30
N ASP A 54 11.10 -13.09 2.42
CA ASP A 54 11.69 -12.28 1.33
C ASP A 54 10.84 -12.27 0.03
N VAL A 55 9.52 -12.19 0.20
CA VAL A 55 8.58 -12.09 -0.90
C VAL A 55 8.75 -10.75 -1.61
N LYS A 56 9.01 -10.76 -2.92
CA LYS A 56 9.02 -9.54 -3.75
C LYS A 56 7.62 -8.93 -3.77
N ILE A 57 7.39 -7.91 -2.95
CA ILE A 57 6.17 -7.11 -2.88
C ILE A 57 6.52 -5.68 -3.27
N ASN A 58 5.67 -5.04 -4.08
CA ASN A 58 5.86 -3.64 -4.50
C ASN A 58 4.98 -2.68 -3.70
N ALA A 59 3.80 -3.14 -3.28
CA ALA A 59 2.87 -2.37 -2.49
C ALA A 59 2.09 -3.26 -1.52
N ILE A 60 1.71 -2.71 -0.37
CA ILE A 60 0.87 -3.35 0.65
C ILE A 60 -0.35 -2.46 0.91
N TYR A 61 -1.53 -3.06 0.89
CA TYR A 61 -2.80 -2.46 1.29
C TYR A 61 -3.25 -3.02 2.64
N LEU A 62 -3.36 -2.13 3.62
CA LEU A 62 -3.80 -2.42 4.98
C LEU A 62 -5.28 -2.04 5.08
N LEU A 63 -6.15 -3.05 5.07
CA LEU A 63 -7.60 -2.87 5.25
C LEU A 63 -7.96 -2.50 6.68
N ASP A 64 -7.17 -2.97 7.63
CA ASP A 64 -7.30 -2.72 9.04
C ASP A 64 -5.90 -2.65 9.65
N ILE A 65 -5.77 -1.87 10.72
CA ILE A 65 -4.54 -1.79 11.49
C ILE A 65 -4.76 -2.46 12.84
N ASP A 66 -4.23 -3.68 12.92
CA ASP A 66 -4.17 -4.51 14.12
C ASP A 66 -2.84 -4.31 14.89
N GLU A 67 -2.60 -5.14 15.90
CA GLU A 67 -1.37 -5.14 16.69
C GLU A 67 -0.07 -5.38 15.88
N ASN A 68 -0.18 -5.78 14.61
CA ASN A 68 0.97 -6.07 13.75
C ASN A 68 1.31 -4.94 12.78
N ALA A 69 0.50 -3.88 12.70
CA ALA A 69 0.71 -2.85 11.68
C ALA A 69 2.03 -2.10 11.82
N GLU A 70 2.53 -1.87 13.03
CA GLU A 70 3.84 -1.24 13.24
C GLU A 70 4.95 -2.07 12.56
N PHE A 71 4.95 -3.38 12.78
CA PHE A 71 5.88 -4.30 12.11
C PHE A 71 5.77 -4.23 10.58
N ILE A 72 4.55 -4.20 10.04
CA ILE A 72 4.31 -4.19 8.59
C ILE A 72 4.79 -2.88 7.97
N ILE A 73 4.53 -1.76 8.63
CA ILE A 73 4.93 -0.44 8.19
C ILE A 73 6.45 -0.31 8.22
N ASP A 74 7.12 -0.75 9.29
CA ASP A 74 8.58 -0.74 9.40
C ASP A 74 9.23 -1.65 8.35
N TYR A 75 8.67 -2.85 8.15
CA TYR A 75 9.08 -3.77 7.10
C TYR A 75 9.00 -3.11 5.73
N ALA A 76 7.87 -2.47 5.43
CA ALA A 76 7.64 -1.82 4.15
C ALA A 76 8.58 -0.64 3.91
N GLN A 77 8.80 0.21 4.93
CA GLN A 77 9.73 1.33 4.85
C GLN A 77 11.15 0.85 4.56
N THR A 78 11.61 -0.18 5.26
CA THR A 78 12.95 -0.76 5.08
C THR A 78 13.13 -1.39 3.69
N LYS A 79 12.07 -1.98 3.15
CA LYS A 79 12.10 -2.67 1.84
C LYS A 79 11.73 -1.75 0.66
N GLU A 80 11.40 -0.48 0.91
CA GLU A 80 10.92 0.49 -0.08
C GLU A 80 9.60 0.07 -0.76
N ILE A 81 8.69 -0.49 0.04
CA ILE A 81 7.36 -0.94 -0.39
C ILE A 81 6.36 0.17 -0.12
N LEU A 82 5.51 0.46 -1.12
CA LEU A 82 4.43 1.43 -0.95
C LEU A 82 3.38 0.89 0.02
N THR A 83 2.96 1.69 0.99
CA THR A 83 1.88 1.31 1.92
C THR A 83 0.66 2.19 1.74
N PHE A 84 -0.50 1.56 1.77
CA PHE A 84 -1.79 2.20 1.62
C PHE A 84 -2.70 1.73 2.76
N CYS A 85 -3.21 2.63 3.60
CA CYS A 85 -4.25 2.28 4.58
C CYS A 85 -5.64 2.64 4.08
N TYR A 86 -6.62 1.80 4.43
CA TYR A 86 -8.02 1.99 4.05
C TYR A 86 -8.66 3.21 4.75
N HIS A 87 -8.47 3.35 6.05
CA HIS A 87 -9.04 4.48 6.79
C HIS A 87 -8.07 5.66 6.84
N GLU A 88 -8.56 6.88 6.58
CA GLU A 88 -7.72 8.09 6.59
C GLU A 88 -7.01 8.27 7.94
N VAL A 89 -7.69 8.00 9.05
CA VAL A 89 -7.15 8.12 10.40
C VAL A 89 -5.95 7.23 10.68
N ASP A 90 -5.74 6.18 9.88
CA ASP A 90 -4.63 5.24 10.02
C ASP A 90 -3.33 5.75 9.40
N ILE A 91 -3.37 6.84 8.63
CA ILE A 91 -2.16 7.45 8.06
C ILE A 91 -1.15 7.88 9.14
N LYS A 92 -1.65 8.26 10.33
CA LYS A 92 -0.84 8.62 11.50
C LYS A 92 -0.02 7.46 12.05
N LYS A 93 -0.40 6.22 11.73
CA LYS A 93 0.32 5.01 12.14
C LYS A 93 1.53 4.72 11.24
N GLY A 94 1.72 5.50 10.18
CA GLY A 94 2.94 5.48 9.35
C GLY A 94 2.77 4.91 7.95
N CYS A 95 1.54 4.62 7.51
CA CYS A 95 1.29 4.31 6.09
C CYS A 95 1.69 5.50 5.20
N LEU A 96 2.25 5.20 4.03
CA LEU A 96 2.72 6.22 3.10
C LEU A 96 1.54 6.96 2.46
N PHE A 97 0.48 6.23 2.14
CA PHE A 97 -0.72 6.76 1.52
C PHE A 97 -2.00 6.34 2.22
N THR A 98 -3.02 7.19 2.11
CA THR A 98 -4.43 6.82 2.26
C THR A 98 -5.25 7.59 1.22
N LEU A 99 -6.57 7.36 1.18
CA LEU A 99 -7.48 8.08 0.31
C LEU A 99 -8.45 8.91 1.15
N GLU A 100 -8.45 10.22 0.94
CA GLU A 100 -9.49 11.09 1.49
C GLU A 100 -10.75 10.92 0.62
N ILE A 101 -11.80 10.32 1.16
CA ILE A 101 -13.07 10.08 0.46
C ILE A 101 -14.00 11.26 0.73
N THR A 102 -13.93 12.25 -0.16
CA THR A 102 -14.88 13.38 -0.22
C THR A 102 -15.54 13.42 -1.61
N ASN A 103 -16.27 14.50 -1.94
CA ASN A 103 -16.81 14.74 -3.27
C ASN A 103 -15.73 14.79 -4.37
N LYS A 104 -14.46 15.01 -3.99
CA LYS A 104 -13.29 14.93 -4.88
C LYS A 104 -12.24 14.04 -4.21
N PRO A 105 -12.26 12.72 -4.46
CA PRO A 105 -11.30 11.80 -3.86
C PRO A 105 -9.89 12.20 -4.25
N ARG A 106 -8.99 12.25 -3.27
CA ARG A 106 -7.57 12.52 -3.52
C ARG A 106 -6.69 11.69 -2.58
N PRO A 107 -5.50 11.25 -3.04
CA PRO A 107 -4.56 10.59 -2.16
C PRO A 107 -4.06 11.56 -1.09
N VAL A 108 -3.88 11.07 0.13
CA VAL A 108 -3.14 11.77 1.17
C VAL A 108 -1.80 11.09 1.34
N LEU A 109 -0.72 11.86 1.28
CA LEU A 109 0.66 11.42 1.42
C LEU A 109 1.18 11.75 2.82
N ASN A 110 1.67 10.75 3.54
CA ASN A 110 2.41 10.95 4.79
C ASN A 110 3.85 11.37 4.47
N ILE A 111 4.16 12.65 4.68
CA ILE A 111 5.49 13.19 4.35
C ILE A 111 6.58 12.63 5.29
N TYR A 112 6.23 12.27 6.53
CA TYR A 112 7.17 11.68 7.47
C TYR A 112 7.54 10.26 7.04
N SER A 113 6.56 9.44 6.67
CA SER A 113 6.82 8.10 6.13
C SER A 113 7.62 8.15 4.84
N LEU A 114 7.33 9.12 3.95
CA LEU A 114 8.12 9.31 2.73
C LEU A 114 9.58 9.62 3.05
N LYS A 115 9.84 10.56 3.98
CA LYS A 115 11.20 10.94 4.40
C LYS A 115 11.97 9.83 5.10
N LYS A 116 11.28 8.92 5.81
CA LYS A 116 11.88 7.75 6.45
C LYS A 116 12.16 6.61 5.46
N SER A 117 11.46 6.59 4.34
CA SER A 117 11.68 5.63 3.27
C SER A 117 12.72 6.12 2.26
N ASN A 118 13.30 5.22 1.47
CA ASN A 118 14.09 5.58 0.29
C ASN A 118 13.24 5.71 -0.99
N ILE A 119 11.92 5.84 -0.86
CA ILE A 119 11.01 5.97 -2.00
C ILE A 119 11.12 7.40 -2.53
N SER A 120 11.34 7.52 -3.84
CA SER A 120 11.27 8.78 -4.57
C SER A 120 9.97 8.85 -5.36
N LEU A 121 9.29 9.99 -5.28
CA LEU A 121 8.07 10.27 -6.03
C LEU A 121 8.35 11.32 -7.10
N GLU A 122 7.75 11.16 -8.27
CA GLU A 122 7.78 12.16 -9.33
C GLU A 122 7.20 13.49 -8.82
N PRO A 123 7.88 14.64 -9.00
CA PRO A 123 7.42 15.93 -8.48
C PRO A 123 6.00 16.31 -8.91
N ALA A 124 5.61 15.93 -10.12
CA ALA A 124 4.24 16.16 -10.62
C ALA A 124 3.18 15.46 -9.77
N PHE A 125 3.48 14.31 -9.18
CA PHE A 125 2.55 13.59 -8.31
C PHE A 125 2.24 14.39 -7.04
N LEU A 126 3.22 15.15 -6.52
CA LEU A 126 3.04 15.99 -5.33
C LEU A 126 1.99 17.11 -5.52
N GLN A 127 1.66 17.46 -6.78
CA GLN A 127 0.65 18.47 -7.08
C GLN A 127 -0.79 17.97 -6.88
N PHE A 128 -1.00 16.64 -6.82
CA PHE A 128 -2.32 16.03 -6.75
C PHE A 128 -2.64 15.38 -5.41
N VAL A 129 -1.67 15.32 -4.49
CA VAL A 129 -1.84 14.73 -3.16
C VAL A 129 -2.13 15.80 -2.11
N LYS A 130 -2.96 15.47 -1.12
CA LYS A 130 -3.00 16.17 0.15
C LYS A 130 -1.78 15.73 0.96
N VAL A 131 -1.07 16.66 1.60
CA VAL A 131 0.06 16.31 2.46
C VAL A 131 -0.43 16.16 3.90
N PHE A 132 -0.17 15.00 4.49
CA PHE A 132 -0.26 14.76 5.93
C PHE A 132 1.14 14.97 6.54
N ASN A 133 1.22 15.88 7.49
CA ASN A 133 2.45 16.37 8.12
C ASN A 133 2.32 16.54 9.64
N GLU A 134 1.38 15.82 10.24
CA GLU A 134 1.21 15.70 11.70
C GLU A 134 1.74 14.35 12.19
#